data_AF-A0A4Q5Y5Q0-F1
#
_entry.id   AF-A0A4Q5Y5Q0-F1
#
_cell.length_a   1.000
_cell.length_b   1.000
_cell.length_c   1.000
_cell.angle_alpha   90.00
_cell.angle_beta   90.00
_cell.angle_gamma   90.00
#
_symmetry.space_group_name_H-M   'P 1'
#
loop_
_entity.id
_entity.type
_entity.pdbx_description
1 polymer ?
#
loop_
_entity_poly.entity_id
_entity_poly.type
_entity_poly.pdbx_seq_one_letter_code
_entity_poly.pdbx_strand_id
1 'polypeptide(L)'
;LFPEHHLSHAASAYYPSAFDKAAILTIDGVGEWATASIGLGEGTSITILKELHFPHSLGLLYSAFTYFLGFRVNSGEYKLMGLAPYGDPRSPEVDRYVGLIKDKLIELKADGSVWLDQDYFDYATGLRMVHEKKWEALFGIPKRNAEDELKPEHCNLGLAIQRVTEEVVVNMAREAQQLTGADNLVLAGGVALNCVANGKLQKSGVFRNIFIQPAAGDAGGALGAALAAYHIYFGKERIVDYKDDAMLGSYLGPTFSDLDVELMAKKYKGVYTRYDDFSKLSEETARLLANENVVGWVQGRMEFGPRALGGRSILGDPRSAEMQKKLNLKIKYRESFRPFAPSVLAEDCHEYFDYD
;
A
#
# COMPACT_ATOMS: atom_id res chain seq x y z
N LEU A 1 3.00 13.22 -25.05
CA LEU A 1 4.12 12.96 -24.12
C LEU A 1 3.81 11.64 -23.43
N PHE A 2 4.70 10.67 -23.55
CA PHE A 2 4.56 9.35 -22.93
C PHE A 2 5.78 9.15 -22.02
N PRO A 3 5.72 9.61 -20.76
CA PRO A 3 6.78 9.34 -19.81
C PRO A 3 6.83 7.84 -19.50
N GLU A 4 8.03 7.34 -19.18
CA GLU A 4 8.21 5.97 -18.73
C GLU A 4 7.40 5.70 -17.45
N HIS A 5 6.98 4.45 -17.24
CA HIS A 5 6.14 4.04 -16.12
C HIS A 5 6.78 4.37 -14.77
N HIS A 6 8.05 4.00 -14.58
CA HIS A 6 8.78 4.28 -13.34
C HIS A 6 9.08 5.77 -13.14
N LEU A 7 9.27 6.53 -14.22
CA LEU A 7 9.35 7.99 -14.14
C LEU A 7 8.02 8.60 -13.70
N SER A 8 6.89 8.05 -14.16
CA SER A 8 5.56 8.48 -13.73
C SER A 8 5.34 8.20 -12.24
N HIS A 9 5.70 7.00 -11.77
CA HIS A 9 5.70 6.70 -10.33
C HIS A 9 6.56 7.67 -9.53
N ALA A 10 7.82 7.87 -9.96
CA ALA A 10 8.76 8.80 -9.33
C ALA A 10 8.19 10.23 -9.25
N ALA A 11 7.68 10.75 -10.37
CA ALA A 11 7.07 12.07 -10.46
C ALA A 11 5.83 12.21 -9.57
N SER A 12 5.00 11.18 -9.50
CA SER A 12 3.80 11.18 -8.66
C SER A 12 4.12 11.29 -7.18
N ALA A 13 5.27 10.81 -6.73
CA ALA A 13 5.67 10.92 -5.33
C ALA A 13 6.53 12.15 -5.04
N TYR A 14 7.49 12.46 -5.90
CA TYR A 14 8.42 13.57 -5.68
C TYR A 14 7.75 14.93 -5.76
N TYR A 15 7.05 15.24 -6.86
CA TYR A 15 6.54 16.59 -7.09
C TYR A 15 5.48 17.04 -6.08
N PRO A 16 4.59 16.16 -5.56
CA PRO A 16 3.66 16.54 -4.50
C PRO A 16 4.25 16.53 -3.09
N SER A 17 5.46 15.99 -2.89
CA SER A 17 6.13 16.01 -1.59
C SER A 17 6.64 17.40 -1.24
N ALA A 18 6.77 17.73 0.04
CA ALA A 18 7.35 19.01 0.49
C ALA A 18 8.88 19.04 0.45
N PHE A 19 9.54 18.07 -0.18
CA PHE A 19 11.00 17.95 -0.14
C PHE A 19 11.65 18.57 -1.37
N ASP A 20 12.50 19.58 -1.20
CA ASP A 20 13.31 20.14 -2.28
C ASP A 20 14.26 19.11 -2.90
N LYS A 21 14.83 18.26 -2.04
CA LYS A 21 15.69 17.13 -2.41
C LYS A 21 15.23 15.86 -1.71
N ALA A 22 15.06 14.79 -2.48
CA ALA A 22 14.70 13.48 -1.93
C ALA A 22 15.29 12.33 -2.76
N ALA A 23 15.64 11.25 -2.07
CA ALA A 23 15.75 9.95 -2.69
C ALA A 23 14.37 9.51 -3.17
N ILE A 24 14.31 8.89 -4.34
CA ILE A 24 13.10 8.34 -4.92
C ILE A 24 13.27 6.84 -4.97
N LEU A 25 12.32 6.09 -4.40
CA LEU A 25 12.27 4.64 -4.49
C LEU A 25 10.92 4.20 -5.04
N THR A 26 10.92 3.66 -6.25
CA THR A 26 9.73 3.05 -6.84
C THR A 26 9.89 1.53 -6.83
N ILE A 27 8.87 0.80 -6.36
CA ILE A 27 8.89 -0.67 -6.30
C ILE A 27 7.54 -1.19 -6.76
N ASP A 28 7.52 -1.92 -7.87
CA ASP A 28 6.30 -2.34 -8.55
C ASP A 28 6.36 -3.80 -9.03
N GLY A 29 5.26 -4.28 -9.60
CA GLY A 29 5.23 -5.58 -10.30
C GLY A 29 6.12 -5.54 -11.55
N VAL A 30 5.71 -4.75 -12.53
CA VAL A 30 6.43 -4.50 -13.79
C VAL A 30 5.92 -3.20 -14.43
N GLY A 31 6.82 -2.34 -14.89
CA GLY A 31 6.52 -1.23 -15.80
C GLY A 31 6.63 -1.68 -17.25
N GLU A 32 7.44 -0.99 -18.05
CA GLU A 32 7.85 -1.48 -19.37
C GLU A 32 8.86 -2.63 -19.26
N TRP A 33 9.90 -2.41 -18.43
CA TRP A 33 10.96 -3.38 -18.12
C TRP A 33 11.42 -3.26 -16.68
N ALA A 34 11.48 -2.04 -16.14
CA ALA A 34 11.80 -1.83 -14.75
C ALA A 34 10.72 -2.42 -13.83
N THR A 35 11.16 -2.88 -12.66
CA THR A 35 10.34 -3.44 -11.59
C THR A 35 10.63 -2.74 -10.27
N ALA A 36 11.81 -2.13 -10.15
CA ALA A 36 12.11 -1.13 -9.14
C ALA A 36 13.07 -0.09 -9.73
N SER A 37 12.99 1.15 -9.26
CA SER A 37 13.98 2.18 -9.58
C SER A 37 14.36 3.01 -8.36
N ILE A 38 15.64 3.38 -8.30
CA ILE A 38 16.19 4.35 -7.37
C ILE A 38 16.53 5.59 -8.19
N GLY A 39 16.07 6.75 -7.73
CA GLY A 39 16.36 8.04 -8.34
C GLY A 39 16.64 9.13 -7.33
N LEU A 40 17.05 10.28 -7.85
CA LEU A 40 17.20 11.53 -7.10
C LEU A 40 16.25 12.57 -7.68
N GLY A 41 15.41 13.15 -6.83
CA GLY A 41 14.66 14.36 -7.14
C GLY A 41 15.37 15.58 -6.56
N GLU A 42 15.68 16.58 -7.38
CA GLU A 42 16.23 17.87 -6.94
C GLU A 42 15.70 19.01 -7.80
N GLY A 43 15.01 19.97 -7.16
CA GLY A 43 14.29 21.05 -7.85
C GLY A 43 13.21 20.52 -8.80
N THR A 44 13.37 20.78 -10.10
CA THR A 44 12.47 20.31 -11.16
C THR A 44 12.89 18.97 -11.76
N SER A 45 14.08 18.49 -11.45
CA SER A 45 14.70 17.34 -12.12
C SER A 45 14.47 16.05 -11.35
N ILE A 46 14.27 14.97 -12.09
CA ILE A 46 14.30 13.60 -11.59
C ILE A 46 15.34 12.84 -12.40
N THR A 47 16.31 12.24 -11.72
CA THR A 47 17.36 11.41 -12.34
C THR A 47 17.24 10.00 -11.81
N ILE A 48 16.99 9.03 -12.69
CA ILE A 48 17.04 7.60 -12.33
C ILE A 48 18.51 7.17 -12.28
N LEU A 49 18.92 6.59 -11.15
CA LEU A 49 20.30 6.22 -10.86
C LEU A 49 20.53 4.71 -11.00
N LYS A 50 19.52 3.91 -10.69
CA LYS A 50 19.61 2.45 -10.67
C LYS A 50 18.23 1.84 -10.87
N GLU A 51 18.19 0.69 -11.55
CA GLU A 51 16.96 -0.04 -11.79
C GLU A 51 17.16 -1.54 -11.57
N LEU A 52 16.09 -2.20 -11.15
CA LEU A 52 15.92 -3.65 -11.24
C LEU A 52 14.95 -3.92 -12.40
N HIS A 53 15.25 -4.90 -13.23
CA HIS A 53 14.48 -5.21 -14.42
C HIS A 53 13.81 -6.58 -14.35
N PHE A 54 12.71 -6.71 -15.09
CA PHE A 54 12.03 -7.97 -15.36
C PHE A 54 13.03 -9.02 -15.89
N PRO A 55 12.95 -10.29 -15.47
CA PRO A 55 11.88 -10.91 -14.69
C PRO A 55 12.02 -10.76 -13.17
N HIS A 56 13.01 -10.04 -12.69
CA HIS A 56 13.28 -9.94 -11.26
C HIS A 56 12.46 -8.82 -10.63
N SER A 57 11.59 -9.14 -9.66
CA SER A 57 10.68 -8.17 -9.08
C SER A 57 10.25 -8.60 -7.68
N LEU A 58 10.35 -7.68 -6.72
CA LEU A 58 9.77 -7.87 -5.40
C LEU A 58 8.24 -7.91 -5.47
N GLY A 59 7.63 -7.12 -6.34
CA GLY A 59 6.19 -7.12 -6.56
C GLY A 59 5.70 -8.46 -7.12
N LEU A 60 6.40 -9.04 -8.10
CA LEU A 60 6.05 -10.35 -8.65
C LEU A 60 6.33 -11.49 -7.66
N LEU A 61 7.39 -11.39 -6.85
CA LEU A 61 7.63 -12.33 -5.76
C LEU A 61 6.43 -12.34 -4.79
N TYR A 62 6.01 -11.18 -4.30
CA TYR A 62 4.86 -11.08 -3.39
C TYR A 62 3.55 -11.56 -4.03
N SER A 63 3.38 -11.28 -5.32
CA SER A 63 2.25 -11.75 -6.12
C SER A 63 2.25 -13.28 -6.30
N ALA A 64 3.43 -13.91 -6.38
CA ALA A 64 3.56 -15.36 -6.43
C ALA A 64 3.10 -16.03 -5.15
N PHE A 65 3.44 -15.48 -3.97
CA PHE A 65 2.88 -15.95 -2.69
C PHE A 65 1.38 -15.69 -2.59
N THR A 66 0.92 -14.54 -3.09
CA THR A 66 -0.51 -14.19 -3.15
C THR A 66 -1.28 -15.25 -3.94
N TYR A 67 -0.76 -15.63 -5.12
CA TYR A 67 -1.30 -16.70 -5.95
C TYR A 67 -1.27 -18.07 -5.25
N PHE A 68 -0.12 -18.44 -4.67
CA PHE A 68 0.07 -19.76 -4.06
C PHE A 68 -0.84 -19.97 -2.85
N LEU A 69 -1.10 -18.91 -2.09
CA LEU A 69 -2.04 -18.88 -0.97
C LEU A 69 -3.49 -18.64 -1.42
N GLY A 70 -3.81 -18.84 -2.71
CA GLY A 70 -5.18 -18.86 -3.21
C GLY A 70 -5.87 -17.49 -3.26
N PHE A 71 -5.12 -16.39 -3.17
CA PHE A 71 -5.65 -15.04 -3.35
C PHE A 71 -5.51 -14.60 -4.81
N ARG A 72 -6.35 -13.63 -5.21
CA ARG A 72 -6.37 -13.10 -6.58
C ARG A 72 -5.23 -12.11 -6.78
N VAL A 73 -4.35 -12.37 -7.75
CA VAL A 73 -3.25 -11.45 -8.14
C VAL A 73 -3.82 -10.09 -8.59
N ASN A 74 -3.06 -9.02 -8.36
CA ASN A 74 -3.39 -7.60 -8.60
C ASN A 74 -4.53 -7.04 -7.72
N SER A 75 -5.03 -7.83 -6.76
CA SER A 75 -6.11 -7.42 -5.86
C SER A 75 -6.14 -8.19 -4.54
N GLY A 76 -5.11 -8.97 -4.25
CA GLY A 76 -5.06 -9.94 -3.17
C GLY A 76 -3.82 -9.78 -2.30
N GLU A 77 -2.86 -8.98 -2.74
CA GLU A 77 -1.59 -8.69 -2.07
C GLU A 77 -1.88 -8.06 -0.70
N TYR A 78 -2.85 -7.15 -0.61
CA TYR A 78 -3.27 -6.59 0.67
C TYR A 78 -4.01 -7.62 1.56
N LYS A 79 -4.54 -8.73 1.02
CA LYS A 79 -5.06 -9.86 1.82
C LYS A 79 -3.91 -10.67 2.39
N LEU A 80 -2.88 -10.95 1.60
CA LEU A 80 -1.66 -11.59 2.07
C LEU A 80 -0.98 -10.79 3.19
N MET A 81 -0.86 -9.46 3.00
CA MET A 81 -0.35 -8.57 4.05
C MET A 81 -1.21 -8.64 5.32
N GLY A 82 -2.54 -8.70 5.19
CA GLY A 82 -3.45 -8.84 6.32
C GLY A 82 -3.44 -10.25 6.95
N LEU A 83 -2.93 -11.26 6.26
CA LEU A 83 -2.77 -12.63 6.76
C LEU A 83 -1.53 -12.75 7.65
N ALA A 84 -0.45 -12.03 7.33
CA ALA A 84 0.83 -12.14 8.01
C ALA A 84 0.78 -12.03 9.57
N PRO A 85 -0.03 -11.13 10.18
CA PRO A 85 -0.14 -11.06 11.64
C PRO A 85 -0.73 -12.30 12.32
N TYR A 86 -1.36 -13.20 11.56
CA TYR A 86 -1.93 -14.45 12.06
C TYR A 86 -0.91 -15.61 12.05
N GLY A 87 0.29 -15.41 11.49
CA GLY A 87 1.39 -16.35 11.65
C GLY A 87 2.00 -16.25 13.05
N ASP A 88 2.58 -17.33 13.56
CA ASP A 88 3.28 -17.31 14.84
C ASP A 88 4.73 -16.83 14.64
N PRO A 89 5.10 -15.62 15.10
CA PRO A 89 6.44 -15.07 14.90
C PRO A 89 7.55 -15.87 15.60
N ARG A 90 7.20 -16.79 16.53
CA ARG A 90 8.15 -17.65 17.24
C ARG A 90 8.17 -19.08 16.68
N SER A 91 7.37 -19.37 15.65
CA SER A 91 7.33 -20.69 15.04
C SER A 91 8.62 -20.96 14.26
N PRO A 92 9.32 -22.08 14.51
CA PRO A 92 10.45 -22.52 13.69
C PRO A 92 10.07 -22.73 12.22
N GLU A 93 8.78 -22.93 11.93
CA GLU A 93 8.28 -23.06 10.56
C GLU A 93 8.43 -21.75 9.78
N VAL A 94 8.18 -20.59 10.42
CA VAL A 94 8.35 -19.28 9.79
C VAL A 94 9.82 -19.06 9.43
N ASP A 95 10.73 -19.37 10.35
CA ASP A 95 12.17 -19.22 10.10
C ASP A 95 12.65 -20.18 8.99
N ARG A 96 12.13 -21.41 8.97
CA ARG A 96 12.35 -22.34 7.86
C ARG A 96 11.87 -21.76 6.53
N TYR A 97 10.66 -21.20 6.48
CA TYR A 97 10.13 -20.59 5.26
C TYR A 97 10.94 -19.38 4.81
N VAL A 98 11.34 -18.49 5.73
CA VAL A 98 12.24 -17.37 5.41
C VAL A 98 13.56 -17.88 4.81
N GLY A 99 14.16 -18.91 5.42
CA GLY A 99 15.36 -19.56 4.90
C GLY A 99 15.15 -20.11 3.49
N LEU A 100 14.10 -20.90 3.27
CA LEU A 100 13.79 -21.45 1.94
C LEU A 100 13.57 -20.37 0.87
N ILE A 101 12.92 -19.25 1.21
CA ILE A 101 12.73 -18.13 0.29
C ILE A 101 14.11 -17.58 -0.12
N LYS A 102 14.97 -17.27 0.86
CA LYS A 102 16.29 -16.65 0.64
C LYS A 102 17.33 -17.61 0.07
N ASP A 103 17.15 -18.92 0.23
CA ASP A 103 18.11 -19.93 -0.24
C ASP A 103 17.73 -20.53 -1.60
N LYS A 104 16.44 -20.52 -1.96
CA LYS A 104 15.93 -21.22 -3.16
C LYS A 104 15.18 -20.33 -4.14
N LEU A 105 14.42 -19.36 -3.66
CA LEU A 105 13.57 -18.56 -4.56
C LEU A 105 14.23 -17.27 -5.01
N ILE A 106 15.04 -16.66 -4.14
CA ILE A 106 15.72 -15.41 -4.44
C ILE A 106 17.18 -15.45 -4.04
N GLU A 107 18.00 -14.72 -4.77
CA GLU A 107 19.26 -14.19 -4.28
C GLU A 107 19.03 -12.72 -3.86
N LEU A 108 19.08 -12.45 -2.55
CA LEU A 108 19.00 -11.08 -2.01
C LEU A 108 20.41 -10.48 -1.92
N LYS A 109 20.64 -9.39 -2.66
CA LYS A 109 21.90 -8.65 -2.64
C LYS A 109 21.91 -7.60 -1.50
N ALA A 110 23.10 -7.10 -1.19
CA ALA A 110 23.30 -6.13 -0.10
C ALA A 110 22.57 -4.79 -0.34
N ASP A 111 22.43 -4.38 -1.60
CA ASP A 111 21.71 -3.18 -2.04
C ASP A 111 20.18 -3.36 -2.07
N GLY A 112 19.69 -4.51 -1.59
CA GLY A 112 18.27 -4.85 -1.57
C GLY A 112 17.72 -5.35 -2.90
N SER A 113 18.51 -5.41 -3.97
CA SER A 113 18.06 -6.01 -5.22
C SER A 113 17.85 -7.52 -5.06
N VAL A 114 16.83 -8.06 -5.72
CA VAL A 114 16.43 -9.49 -5.63
C VAL A 114 16.55 -10.15 -6.99
N TRP A 115 17.23 -11.28 -7.07
CA TRP A 115 17.29 -12.12 -8.26
C TRP A 115 16.43 -13.37 -8.05
N LEU A 116 15.28 -13.42 -8.72
CA LEU A 116 14.36 -14.54 -8.62
C LEU A 116 14.85 -15.73 -9.45
N ASP A 117 14.94 -16.91 -8.84
CA ASP A 117 15.24 -18.16 -9.54
C ASP A 117 14.05 -18.59 -10.41
N GLN A 118 14.15 -18.32 -11.71
CA GLN A 118 13.08 -18.52 -12.69
C GLN A 118 12.64 -19.98 -12.80
N ASP A 119 13.45 -20.93 -12.33
CA ASP A 119 13.07 -22.34 -12.26
C ASP A 119 11.83 -22.58 -11.38
N TYR A 120 11.46 -21.65 -10.50
CA TYR A 120 10.29 -21.74 -9.63
C TYR A 120 9.09 -20.91 -10.10
N PHE A 121 9.25 -20.07 -11.13
CA PHE A 121 8.26 -19.09 -11.56
C PHE A 121 7.78 -19.34 -13.00
N ASP A 122 6.51 -19.05 -13.26
CA ASP A 122 5.89 -19.28 -14.58
C ASP A 122 5.35 -17.98 -15.21
N TYR A 123 5.41 -16.84 -14.52
CA TYR A 123 4.78 -15.59 -14.98
C TYR A 123 5.43 -15.00 -16.24
N ALA A 124 6.66 -15.40 -16.57
CA ALA A 124 7.38 -14.89 -17.74
C ALA A 124 6.97 -15.58 -19.05
N THR A 125 6.51 -16.83 -18.97
CA THR A 125 6.28 -17.67 -20.16
C THR A 125 4.93 -18.39 -20.16
N GLY A 126 4.31 -18.55 -18.99
CA GLY A 126 3.06 -19.25 -18.79
C GLY A 126 1.90 -18.32 -18.39
N LEU A 127 0.82 -18.94 -17.93
CA LEU A 127 -0.41 -18.27 -17.52
C LEU A 127 -0.58 -18.24 -15.99
N ARG A 128 0.43 -18.70 -15.25
CA ARG A 128 0.43 -18.83 -13.79
C ARG A 128 1.59 -18.05 -13.20
N MET A 129 1.54 -17.79 -11.88
CA MET A 129 2.66 -17.12 -11.21
C MET A 129 3.84 -18.06 -10.95
N VAL A 130 3.57 -19.32 -10.65
CA VAL A 130 4.57 -20.27 -10.12
C VAL A 130 4.44 -21.65 -10.74
N HIS A 131 5.54 -22.40 -10.73
CA HIS A 131 5.52 -23.84 -10.96
C HIS A 131 5.03 -24.55 -9.69
N GLU A 132 3.71 -24.74 -9.60
CA GLU A 132 3.00 -25.24 -8.41
C GLU A 132 3.68 -26.46 -7.77
N LYS A 133 3.99 -27.51 -8.55
CA LYS A 133 4.64 -28.73 -8.02
C LYS A 133 5.99 -28.47 -7.34
N LYS A 134 6.79 -27.53 -7.84
CA LYS A 134 8.07 -27.16 -7.24
C LYS A 134 7.85 -26.40 -5.92
N TRP A 135 6.87 -25.50 -5.88
CA TRP A 135 6.48 -24.78 -4.67
C TRP A 135 5.89 -25.69 -3.60
N GLU A 136 5.04 -26.64 -3.98
CA GLU A 136 4.47 -27.63 -3.08
C GLU A 136 5.56 -28.51 -2.46
N ALA A 137 6.53 -28.95 -3.27
CA ALA A 137 7.70 -29.68 -2.78
C ALA A 137 8.59 -28.83 -1.87
N LEU A 138 8.76 -27.53 -2.19
CA LEU A 138 9.59 -26.61 -1.43
C LEU A 138 9.01 -26.32 -0.05
N PHE A 139 7.73 -25.97 0.01
CA PHE A 139 7.09 -25.55 1.25
C PHE A 139 6.48 -26.72 2.04
N GLY A 140 6.19 -27.83 1.37
CA GLY A 140 5.57 -29.02 1.96
C GLY A 140 4.06 -28.90 2.13
N ILE A 141 3.43 -27.94 1.46
CA ILE A 141 1.98 -27.67 1.52
C ILE A 141 1.43 -27.50 0.10
N PRO A 142 0.21 -27.95 -0.20
CA PRO A 142 -0.40 -27.77 -1.51
C PRO A 142 -0.71 -26.30 -1.79
N LYS A 143 -0.83 -25.93 -3.07
CA LYS A 143 -1.41 -24.61 -3.42
C LYS A 143 -2.83 -24.51 -2.85
N ARG A 144 -3.13 -23.44 -2.12
CA ARG A 144 -4.48 -23.21 -1.58
C ARG A 144 -5.46 -22.84 -2.70
N ASN A 145 -6.70 -23.33 -2.65
CA ASN A 145 -7.80 -22.78 -3.43
C ASN A 145 -8.48 -21.64 -2.67
N ALA A 146 -9.12 -20.72 -3.39
CA ALA A 146 -9.70 -19.53 -2.77
C ALA A 146 -10.71 -19.85 -1.65
N GLU A 147 -11.51 -20.91 -1.84
CA GLU A 147 -12.56 -21.37 -0.92
C GLU A 147 -12.04 -22.24 0.23
N ASP A 148 -10.79 -22.71 0.17
CA ASP A 148 -10.23 -23.59 1.20
C ASP A 148 -10.01 -22.81 2.50
N GLU A 149 -10.18 -23.48 3.64
CA GLU A 149 -9.88 -22.91 4.94
C GLU A 149 -8.41 -22.46 5.06
N LEU A 150 -8.19 -21.31 5.72
CA LEU A 150 -6.85 -20.85 6.07
C LEU A 150 -6.35 -21.61 7.30
N LYS A 151 -5.24 -22.32 7.13
CA LYS A 151 -4.59 -23.11 8.17
C LYS A 151 -3.35 -22.37 8.71
N PRO A 152 -2.84 -22.74 9.91
CA PRO A 152 -1.66 -22.11 10.50
C PRO A 152 -0.44 -22.03 9.58
N GLU A 153 -0.18 -23.07 8.79
CA GLU A 153 0.92 -23.11 7.82
C GLU A 153 0.80 -22.03 6.73
N HIS A 154 -0.43 -21.68 6.31
CA HIS A 154 -0.68 -20.60 5.36
C HIS A 154 -0.34 -19.23 5.96
N CYS A 155 -0.72 -19.04 7.22
CA CYS A 155 -0.43 -17.81 7.96
C CYS A 155 1.08 -17.66 8.22
N ASN A 156 1.75 -18.75 8.58
CA ASN A 156 3.20 -18.79 8.78
C ASN A 156 3.95 -18.50 7.48
N LEU A 157 3.49 -19.04 6.34
CA LEU A 157 4.07 -18.71 5.03
C LEU A 157 3.85 -17.23 4.67
N GLY A 158 2.65 -16.69 4.95
CA GLY A 158 2.36 -15.26 4.78
C GLY A 158 3.25 -14.35 5.62
N LEU A 159 3.50 -14.73 6.88
CA LEU A 159 4.43 -14.00 7.75
C LEU A 159 5.87 -14.08 7.24
N ALA A 160 6.30 -15.24 6.72
CA ALA A 160 7.65 -15.42 6.19
C ALA A 160 7.93 -14.51 4.99
N ILE A 161 7.05 -14.48 3.98
CA ILE A 161 7.25 -13.57 2.83
C ILE A 161 7.15 -12.09 3.24
N GLN A 162 6.32 -11.77 4.24
CA GLN A 162 6.22 -10.41 4.75
C GLN A 162 7.53 -9.95 5.40
N ARG A 163 8.20 -10.80 6.20
CA ARG A 163 9.54 -10.53 6.76
C ARG A 163 10.61 -10.32 5.67
N VAL A 164 10.61 -11.16 4.64
CA VAL A 164 11.54 -11.01 3.51
C VAL A 164 11.29 -9.69 2.78
N THR A 165 10.04 -9.34 2.53
CA THR A 165 9.66 -8.09 1.87
C THR A 165 10.10 -6.86 2.66
N GLU A 166 9.91 -6.87 3.98
CA GLU A 166 10.40 -5.82 4.89
C GLU A 166 11.92 -5.63 4.79
N GLU A 167 12.68 -6.72 4.83
CA GLU A 167 14.15 -6.69 4.72
C GLU A 167 14.60 -6.10 3.38
N VAL A 168 13.99 -6.56 2.29
CA VAL A 168 14.30 -6.11 0.92
C VAL A 168 14.04 -4.60 0.77
N VAL A 169 12.87 -4.12 1.20
CA VAL A 169 12.50 -2.69 1.10
C VAL A 169 13.46 -1.82 1.91
N VAL A 170 13.83 -2.23 3.13
CA VAL A 170 14.79 -1.49 3.96
C VAL A 170 16.17 -1.45 3.32
N ASN A 171 16.63 -2.55 2.71
CA ASN A 171 17.92 -2.58 2.04
C ASN A 171 17.94 -1.71 0.77
N MET A 172 16.87 -1.73 -0.04
CA MET A 172 16.71 -0.83 -1.19
C MET A 172 16.70 0.64 -0.76
N ALA A 173 16.05 0.96 0.37
CA ALA A 173 16.04 2.31 0.91
C ALA A 173 17.43 2.76 1.39
N ARG A 174 18.21 1.86 2.02
CA ARG A 174 19.61 2.15 2.38
C ARG A 174 20.48 2.41 1.16
N GLU A 175 20.32 1.61 0.11
CA GLU A 175 21.02 1.86 -1.16
C GLU A 175 20.61 3.20 -1.76
N ALA A 176 19.32 3.54 -1.75
CA ALA A 176 18.85 4.84 -2.22
C ALA A 176 19.47 6.00 -1.44
N GLN A 177 19.59 5.87 -0.12
CA GLN A 177 20.27 6.85 0.73
C GLN A 177 21.76 6.97 0.38
N GLN A 178 22.46 5.85 0.18
CA GLN A 178 23.88 5.84 -0.18
C GLN A 178 24.15 6.48 -1.54
N LEU A 179 23.32 6.19 -2.55
CA LEU A 179 23.49 6.72 -3.91
C LEU A 179 23.15 8.20 -4.02
N THR A 180 22.20 8.68 -3.22
CA THR A 180 21.67 10.06 -3.35
C THR A 180 22.20 11.03 -2.31
N GLY A 181 22.62 10.53 -1.14
CA GLY A 181 22.95 11.32 0.03
C GLY A 181 21.78 12.16 0.57
N ALA A 182 20.54 11.87 0.18
CA ALA A 182 19.37 12.66 0.58
C ALA A 182 18.86 12.24 1.97
N ASP A 183 18.41 13.21 2.75
CA ASP A 183 17.82 12.98 4.08
C ASP A 183 16.34 12.57 4.02
N ASN A 184 15.68 12.81 2.89
CA ASN A 184 14.25 12.53 2.68
C ASN A 184 14.07 11.43 1.63
N LEU A 185 13.03 10.63 1.80
CA LEU A 185 12.63 9.59 0.86
C LEU A 185 11.19 9.82 0.37
N VAL A 186 10.98 9.64 -0.93
CA VAL A 186 9.64 9.49 -1.50
C VAL A 186 9.45 8.09 -2.05
N LEU A 187 8.31 7.45 -1.76
CA LEU A 187 7.98 6.09 -2.22
C LEU A 187 6.76 6.04 -3.14
N ALA A 188 6.85 5.23 -4.18
CA ALA A 188 5.77 4.88 -5.11
C ALA A 188 5.91 3.44 -5.63
N GLY A 189 5.02 3.04 -6.54
CA GLY A 189 4.89 1.67 -7.05
C GLY A 189 3.99 0.79 -6.16
N GLY A 190 3.42 -0.27 -6.72
CA GLY A 190 2.42 -1.09 -6.04
C GLY A 190 2.88 -1.66 -4.69
N VAL A 191 4.18 -1.93 -4.52
CA VAL A 191 4.74 -2.45 -3.26
C VAL A 191 4.79 -1.37 -2.16
N ALA A 192 4.83 -0.08 -2.52
CA ALA A 192 4.77 1.00 -1.54
C ALA A 192 3.40 1.11 -0.84
N LEU A 193 2.38 0.34 -1.25
CA LEU A 193 1.12 0.17 -0.52
C LEU A 193 1.22 -0.84 0.64
N ASN A 194 2.37 -1.52 0.82
CA ASN A 194 2.63 -2.42 1.94
C ASN A 194 2.97 -1.60 3.20
N CYS A 195 1.94 -1.23 3.96
CA CYS A 195 2.09 -0.39 5.15
C CYS A 195 2.91 -1.04 6.27
N VAL A 196 3.02 -2.37 6.30
CA VAL A 196 3.85 -3.09 7.28
C VAL A 196 5.33 -2.88 6.95
N ALA A 197 5.71 -3.04 5.68
CA ALA A 197 7.06 -2.73 5.21
C ALA A 197 7.42 -1.25 5.41
N ASN A 198 6.48 -0.35 5.10
CA ASN A 198 6.67 1.09 5.31
C ASN A 198 6.89 1.45 6.79
N GLY A 199 6.13 0.82 7.71
CA GLY A 199 6.32 1.03 9.15
C GLY A 199 7.68 0.54 9.64
N LYS A 200 8.19 -0.58 9.09
CA LYS A 200 9.55 -1.06 9.38
C LYS A 200 10.62 -0.12 8.84
N LEU A 201 10.41 0.42 7.63
CA LEU A 201 11.29 1.41 7.02
C LEU A 201 11.33 2.70 7.82
N GLN A 202 10.18 3.24 8.24
CA GLN A 202 10.14 4.43 9.10
C GLN A 202 10.93 4.21 10.39
N LYS A 203 10.71 3.08 11.09
CA LYS A 203 11.43 2.73 12.32
C LYS A 203 12.92 2.45 12.13
N SER A 204 13.37 2.24 10.89
CA SER A 204 14.79 2.00 10.62
C SER A 204 15.66 3.25 10.73
N GLY A 205 15.05 4.44 10.67
CA GLY A 205 15.75 5.73 10.77
C GLY A 205 16.71 6.02 9.61
N VAL A 206 16.61 5.29 8.49
CA VAL A 206 17.47 5.50 7.30
C VAL A 206 17.27 6.88 6.70
N PHE A 207 16.03 7.39 6.75
CA PHE A 207 15.67 8.74 6.29
C PHE A 207 15.01 9.49 7.44
N ARG A 208 15.22 10.81 7.46
CA ARG A 208 14.60 11.72 8.42
C ARG A 208 13.11 11.86 8.18
N ASN A 209 12.72 12.05 6.92
CA ASN A 209 11.32 12.18 6.52
C ASN A 209 11.01 11.23 5.36
N ILE A 210 9.79 10.71 5.37
CA ILE A 210 9.30 9.78 4.35
C ILE A 210 7.95 10.27 3.86
N PHE A 211 7.82 10.46 2.55
CA PHE A 211 6.54 10.69 1.88
C PHE A 211 6.18 9.45 1.06
N ILE A 212 4.93 9.00 1.15
CA ILE A 212 4.45 7.82 0.43
C ILE A 212 3.25 8.25 -0.36
N GLN A 213 3.28 8.08 -1.68
CA GLN A 213 2.18 8.47 -2.55
C GLN A 213 0.90 7.70 -2.15
N PRO A 214 -0.19 8.37 -1.71
CA PRO A 214 -1.42 7.68 -1.31
C PRO A 214 -2.02 6.78 -2.38
N ALA A 215 -1.86 7.13 -3.66
CA ALA A 215 -2.21 6.31 -4.81
C ALA A 215 -0.96 5.66 -5.45
N ALA A 216 -0.07 5.07 -4.65
CA ALA A 216 1.25 4.60 -5.10
C ALA A 216 1.26 3.56 -6.22
N GLY A 217 0.19 2.76 -6.39
CA GLY A 217 0.06 1.85 -7.53
C GLY A 217 -0.24 2.59 -8.84
N ASP A 218 -0.54 1.85 -9.91
CA ASP A 218 -0.70 2.41 -11.27
C ASP A 218 -1.71 3.55 -11.40
N ALA A 219 -2.69 3.64 -10.49
CA ALA A 219 -3.63 4.76 -10.44
C ALA A 219 -2.91 6.12 -10.33
N GLY A 220 -1.81 6.20 -9.56
CA GLY A 220 -0.99 7.40 -9.40
C GLY A 220 -0.19 7.78 -10.65
N GLY A 221 0.00 6.84 -11.59
CA GLY A 221 0.75 7.06 -12.83
C GLY A 221 0.18 8.19 -13.69
N ALA A 222 -1.14 8.38 -13.70
CA ALA A 222 -1.76 9.47 -14.46
C ALA A 222 -1.36 10.86 -13.91
N LEU A 223 -1.33 11.01 -12.58
CA LEU A 223 -0.85 12.22 -11.92
C LEU A 223 0.64 12.43 -12.20
N GLY A 224 1.43 11.37 -12.03
CA GLY A 224 2.86 11.38 -12.30
C GLY A 224 3.23 11.78 -13.72
N ALA A 225 2.52 11.24 -14.70
CA ALA A 225 2.74 11.58 -16.11
C ALA A 225 2.44 13.05 -16.42
N ALA A 226 1.36 13.59 -15.83
CA ALA A 226 1.02 15.01 -15.96
C ALA A 226 2.09 15.90 -15.31
N LEU A 227 2.58 15.55 -14.11
CA LEU A 227 3.62 16.29 -13.40
C LEU A 227 4.97 16.22 -14.10
N ALA A 228 5.35 15.05 -14.63
CA ALA A 228 6.55 14.88 -15.43
C ALA A 228 6.50 15.75 -16.70
N ALA A 229 5.36 15.77 -17.40
CA ALA A 229 5.17 16.67 -18.54
C ALA A 229 5.31 18.14 -18.13
N TYR A 230 4.66 18.54 -17.02
CA TYR A 230 4.66 19.92 -16.56
C TYR A 230 6.07 20.42 -16.15
N HIS A 231 6.76 19.69 -15.29
CA HIS A 231 8.05 20.12 -14.75
C HIS A 231 9.23 19.79 -15.66
N ILE A 232 9.30 18.58 -16.20
CA ILE A 232 10.46 18.12 -16.97
C ILE A 232 10.36 18.61 -18.41
N TYR A 233 9.24 18.34 -19.09
CA TYR A 233 9.11 18.64 -20.52
C TYR A 233 8.86 20.13 -20.79
N PHE A 234 7.94 20.75 -20.05
CA PHE A 234 7.64 22.17 -20.20
C PHE A 234 8.52 23.10 -19.36
N GLY A 235 9.44 22.55 -18.56
CA GLY A 235 10.39 23.32 -17.76
C GLY A 235 9.73 24.24 -16.74
N LYS A 236 8.53 23.89 -16.26
CA LYS A 236 7.81 24.72 -15.29
C LYS A 236 8.43 24.57 -13.91
N GLU A 237 8.61 25.70 -13.25
CA GLU A 237 9.16 25.77 -11.91
C GLU A 237 8.32 24.93 -10.93
N ARG A 238 9.01 24.25 -10.02
CA ARG A 238 8.39 23.56 -8.89
C ARG A 238 8.35 24.51 -7.71
N ILE A 239 7.15 24.87 -7.29
CA ILE A 239 6.91 25.72 -6.12
C ILE A 239 6.46 24.83 -4.98
N VAL A 240 7.21 24.85 -3.88
CA VAL A 240 6.90 24.10 -2.66
C VAL A 240 6.50 25.12 -1.59
N ASP A 241 5.21 25.45 -1.53
CA ASP A 241 4.63 26.44 -0.61
C ASP A 241 3.72 25.81 0.48
N TYR A 242 3.71 24.48 0.55
CA TYR A 242 2.93 23.69 1.49
C TYR A 242 3.82 23.08 2.57
N LYS A 243 3.25 22.91 3.77
CA LYS A 243 3.96 22.40 4.94
C LYS A 243 4.21 20.89 4.87
N ASP A 244 3.19 20.13 4.46
CA ASP A 244 3.19 18.67 4.52
C ASP A 244 3.27 18.05 3.11
N ASP A 245 2.23 18.23 2.29
CA ASP A 245 2.15 17.76 0.90
C ASP A 245 1.14 18.55 0.06
N ALA A 246 1.21 18.40 -1.27
CA ALA A 246 0.26 18.98 -2.22
C ALA A 246 -0.94 18.09 -2.55
N MET A 247 -1.06 16.91 -1.94
CA MET A 247 -2.13 15.94 -2.20
C MET A 247 -3.43 16.27 -1.46
N LEU A 248 -3.44 17.30 -0.59
CA LEU A 248 -4.64 17.77 0.13
C LEU A 248 -5.34 16.65 0.90
N GLY A 249 -4.56 15.82 1.62
CA GLY A 249 -5.10 14.64 2.33
C GLY A 249 -5.67 13.56 1.41
N SER A 250 -5.31 13.60 0.11
CA SER A 250 -5.88 12.79 -0.98
C SER A 250 -7.32 13.12 -1.35
N TYR A 251 -7.92 14.21 -0.86
CA TYR A 251 -9.29 14.60 -1.16
C TYR A 251 -9.44 15.27 -2.54
N LEU A 252 -9.04 14.56 -3.60
CA LEU A 252 -8.92 15.08 -4.96
C LEU A 252 -10.10 14.69 -5.88
N GLY A 253 -10.97 13.79 -5.44
CA GLY A 253 -12.13 13.35 -6.21
C GLY A 253 -13.31 14.34 -6.18
N PRO A 254 -14.45 13.95 -6.75
CA PRO A 254 -15.65 14.79 -6.78
C PRO A 254 -16.28 14.94 -5.39
N THR A 255 -17.08 16.00 -5.24
CA THR A 255 -17.98 16.21 -4.10
C THR A 255 -19.42 16.32 -4.58
N PHE A 256 -20.38 16.16 -3.67
CA PHE A 256 -21.81 16.19 -3.97
C PHE A 256 -22.45 17.30 -3.14
N SER A 257 -23.36 18.07 -3.76
CA SER A 257 -24.12 19.10 -3.07
C SER A 257 -25.24 18.51 -2.22
N ASP A 258 -25.77 19.29 -1.27
CA ASP A 258 -26.97 18.92 -0.51
C ASP A 258 -28.14 18.56 -1.43
N LEU A 259 -28.30 19.29 -2.54
CA LEU A 259 -29.35 19.02 -3.52
C LEU A 259 -29.17 17.65 -4.18
N ASP A 260 -27.94 17.26 -4.53
CA ASP A 260 -27.66 15.94 -5.10
C ASP A 260 -28.04 14.83 -4.11
N VAL A 261 -27.68 15.01 -2.82
CA VAL A 261 -27.98 14.06 -1.75
C VAL A 261 -29.49 13.95 -1.52
N GLU A 262 -30.21 15.07 -1.48
CA GLU A 262 -31.67 15.08 -1.32
C GLU A 262 -32.39 14.43 -2.50
N LEU A 263 -31.97 14.72 -3.73
CA LEU A 263 -32.53 14.10 -4.93
C LEU A 263 -32.30 12.58 -4.91
N MET A 264 -31.13 12.14 -4.46
CA MET A 264 -30.82 10.72 -4.27
C MET A 264 -31.73 10.08 -3.23
N ALA A 265 -31.88 10.70 -2.06
CA ALA A 265 -32.76 10.21 -1.00
C ALA A 265 -34.22 10.11 -1.46
N LYS A 266 -34.73 11.14 -2.16
CA LYS A 266 -36.09 11.14 -2.75
C LYS A 266 -36.26 10.06 -3.80
N LYS A 267 -35.29 9.89 -4.71
CA LYS A 267 -35.29 8.86 -5.76
C LYS A 267 -35.45 7.45 -5.18
N TYR A 268 -34.75 7.16 -4.09
CA TYR A 268 -34.82 5.86 -3.41
C TYR A 268 -35.86 5.80 -2.28
N LYS A 269 -36.68 6.85 -2.11
CA LYS A 269 -37.67 6.96 -1.02
C LYS A 269 -37.06 6.71 0.37
N GLY A 270 -35.81 7.13 0.55
CA GLY A 270 -35.11 7.01 1.83
C GLY A 270 -35.75 7.94 2.87
N VAL A 271 -35.98 7.43 4.07
CA VAL A 271 -36.35 8.25 5.23
C VAL A 271 -35.07 8.86 5.77
N TYR A 272 -35.02 10.19 5.88
CA TYR A 272 -33.83 10.90 6.34
C TYR A 272 -34.18 12.03 7.29
N THR A 273 -33.21 12.38 8.13
CA THR A 273 -33.20 13.58 8.95
C THR A 273 -32.11 14.50 8.42
N ARG A 274 -32.45 15.75 8.14
CA ARG A 274 -31.48 16.77 7.70
C ARG A 274 -30.88 17.46 8.92
N TYR A 275 -29.57 17.63 8.91
CA TYR A 275 -28.82 18.41 9.90
C TYR A 275 -28.15 19.58 9.19
N ASP A 276 -28.58 20.81 9.47
CA ASP A 276 -27.94 22.02 8.92
C ASP A 276 -26.68 22.41 9.69
N ASP A 277 -26.49 21.84 10.88
CA ASP A 277 -25.33 22.05 11.76
C ASP A 277 -24.48 20.78 11.81
N PHE A 278 -23.24 20.88 11.32
CA PHE A 278 -22.32 19.76 11.26
C PHE A 278 -21.91 19.26 12.66
N SER A 279 -21.90 20.12 13.68
CA SER A 279 -21.60 19.71 15.06
C SER A 279 -22.68 18.76 15.58
N LYS A 280 -23.96 19.01 15.27
CA LYS A 280 -25.07 18.12 15.65
C LYS A 280 -25.02 16.79 14.90
N LEU A 281 -24.69 16.82 13.60
CA LEU A 281 -24.47 15.60 12.83
C LEU A 281 -23.33 14.76 13.42
N SER A 282 -22.24 15.42 13.81
CA SER A 282 -21.06 14.77 14.40
C SER A 282 -21.38 14.16 15.77
N GLU A 283 -22.12 14.88 16.63
CA GLU A 283 -22.56 14.38 17.93
C GLU A 283 -23.45 13.15 17.79
N GLU A 284 -24.45 13.19 16.90
CA GLU A 284 -25.31 12.04 16.65
C GLU A 284 -24.53 10.85 16.08
N THR A 285 -23.59 11.11 15.16
CA THR A 285 -22.73 10.07 14.60
C THR A 285 -21.85 9.44 15.67
N ALA A 286 -21.23 10.25 16.54
CA ALA A 286 -20.43 9.76 17.66
C ALA A 286 -21.28 8.93 18.63
N ARG A 287 -22.52 9.36 18.92
CA ARG A 287 -23.47 8.60 19.74
C ARG A 287 -23.81 7.25 19.10
N LEU A 288 -24.07 7.21 17.79
CA LEU A 288 -24.34 5.95 17.08
C LEU A 288 -23.16 5.00 17.15
N LEU A 289 -21.94 5.50 16.91
CA LEU A 289 -20.70 4.73 16.99
C LEU A 289 -20.46 4.21 18.41
N ALA A 290 -20.63 5.05 19.45
CA ALA A 290 -20.48 4.65 20.84
C ALA A 290 -21.48 3.57 21.30
N ASN A 291 -22.60 3.43 20.58
CA ASN A 291 -23.57 2.35 20.74
C ASN A 291 -23.33 1.17 19.78
N GLU A 292 -22.09 1.01 19.28
CA GLU A 292 -21.64 -0.05 18.38
C GLU A 292 -22.43 -0.17 17.06
N ASN A 293 -23.03 0.92 16.58
CA ASN A 293 -23.61 0.96 15.25
C ASN A 293 -22.51 1.10 14.19
N VAL A 294 -22.84 0.66 12.98
CA VAL A 294 -22.00 0.85 11.79
C VAL A 294 -22.57 2.02 11.02
N VAL A 295 -21.73 3.01 10.71
CA VAL A 295 -22.16 4.23 10.01
C VAL A 295 -21.48 4.30 8.65
N GLY A 296 -22.27 4.40 7.58
CA GLY A 296 -21.77 4.83 6.27
C GLY A 296 -21.54 6.33 6.28
N TRP A 297 -20.34 6.77 5.96
CA TRP A 297 -19.92 8.16 6.05
C TRP A 297 -19.48 8.68 4.67
N VAL A 298 -20.24 9.62 4.14
CA VAL A 298 -20.04 10.24 2.82
C VAL A 298 -20.00 11.74 2.99
N GLN A 299 -18.80 12.33 3.03
CA GLN A 299 -18.60 13.76 3.25
C GLN A 299 -17.55 14.32 2.28
N GLY A 300 -17.71 15.59 1.90
CA GLY A 300 -16.71 16.33 1.11
C GLY A 300 -16.28 15.64 -0.20
N ARG A 301 -15.03 15.90 -0.60
CA ARG A 301 -14.41 15.30 -1.79
C ARG A 301 -14.05 13.84 -1.53
N MET A 302 -14.08 13.02 -2.57
CA MET A 302 -13.61 11.64 -2.50
C MET A 302 -12.09 11.56 -2.37
N GLU A 303 -11.63 10.58 -1.62
CA GLU A 303 -10.22 10.22 -1.52
C GLU A 303 -9.72 9.62 -2.85
N PHE A 304 -8.47 9.93 -3.21
CA PHE A 304 -7.73 9.32 -4.30
C PHE A 304 -6.76 8.27 -3.74
N GLY A 305 -6.86 7.04 -4.24
CA GLY A 305 -6.10 5.90 -3.76
C GLY A 305 -6.99 4.81 -3.15
N PRO A 306 -6.39 3.72 -2.63
CA PRO A 306 -7.12 2.53 -2.22
C PRO A 306 -7.67 2.59 -0.78
N ARG A 307 -7.40 3.67 -0.04
CA ARG A 307 -7.78 3.83 1.37
C ARG A 307 -8.88 4.88 1.50
N ALA A 308 -9.91 4.54 2.28
CA ALA A 308 -10.86 5.51 2.79
C ALA A 308 -10.24 6.22 3.99
N LEU A 309 -10.31 7.55 4.01
CA LEU A 309 -9.67 8.43 5.01
C LEU A 309 -10.68 9.36 5.70
N GLY A 310 -11.98 9.14 5.51
CA GLY A 310 -13.04 9.94 6.15
C GLY A 310 -13.93 10.71 5.16
N GLY A 311 -13.69 10.59 3.85
CA GLY A 311 -14.57 11.07 2.80
C GLY A 311 -15.59 10.02 2.39
N ARG A 312 -15.17 8.77 2.19
CA ARG A 312 -16.02 7.63 1.76
C ARG A 312 -15.74 6.41 2.62
N SER A 313 -16.21 6.46 3.87
CA SER A 313 -15.85 5.49 4.91
C SER A 313 -17.03 4.67 5.40
N ILE A 314 -16.74 3.47 5.92
CA ILE A 314 -17.63 2.75 6.82
C ILE A 314 -16.97 2.82 8.20
N LEU A 315 -17.62 3.53 9.12
CA LEU A 315 -17.14 3.77 10.47
C LEU A 315 -17.74 2.76 11.45
N GLY A 316 -16.99 2.42 12.48
CA GLY A 316 -17.42 1.55 13.58
C GLY A 316 -16.61 1.85 14.84
N ASP A 317 -17.14 1.43 15.99
CA ASP A 317 -16.47 1.61 17.28
C ASP A 317 -15.14 0.82 17.35
N PRO A 318 -13.99 1.49 17.51
CA PRO A 318 -12.69 0.80 17.63
C PRO A 318 -12.51 0.04 18.95
N ARG A 319 -13.35 0.28 19.97
CA ARG A 319 -13.26 -0.36 21.30
C ARG A 319 -13.98 -1.69 21.37
N SER A 320 -14.89 -1.96 20.43
CA SER A 320 -15.71 -3.17 20.43
C SER A 320 -14.96 -4.35 19.82
N ALA A 321 -14.73 -5.40 20.61
CA ALA A 321 -14.08 -6.64 20.17
C ALA A 321 -14.88 -7.37 19.06
N GLU A 322 -16.19 -7.14 18.99
CA GLU A 322 -17.07 -7.76 17.99
C GLU A 322 -17.19 -6.94 16.70
N MET A 323 -16.78 -5.65 16.70
CA MET A 323 -16.97 -4.75 15.56
C MET A 323 -16.24 -5.24 14.30
N GLN A 324 -15.00 -5.74 14.43
CA GLN A 324 -14.25 -6.31 13.30
C GLN A 324 -15.04 -7.45 12.63
N LYS A 325 -15.55 -8.38 13.45
CA LYS A 325 -16.33 -9.53 12.99
C LYS A 325 -17.65 -9.10 12.36
N LYS A 326 -18.35 -8.15 12.98
CA LYS A 326 -19.60 -7.56 12.48
C LYS A 326 -19.38 -6.92 11.11
N LEU A 327 -18.36 -6.08 10.94
CA LEU A 327 -18.06 -5.41 9.69
C LEU A 327 -17.64 -6.38 8.58
N ASN A 328 -16.79 -7.37 8.88
CA ASN A 328 -16.33 -8.32 7.87
C ASN A 328 -17.45 -9.27 7.42
N LEU A 329 -18.20 -9.85 8.35
CA LEU A 329 -19.18 -10.90 8.02
C LEU A 329 -20.56 -10.37 7.65
N LYS A 330 -21.06 -9.34 8.34
CA LYS A 330 -22.45 -8.88 8.17
C LYS A 330 -22.61 -7.70 7.19
N ILE A 331 -21.53 -6.94 6.97
CA ILE A 331 -21.58 -5.73 6.13
C ILE A 331 -20.80 -5.94 4.83
N LYS A 332 -19.55 -6.40 4.92
CA LYS A 332 -18.67 -6.53 3.76
C LYS A 332 -18.65 -7.93 3.13
N TYR A 333 -19.29 -8.92 3.77
CA TYR A 333 -19.37 -10.31 3.32
C TYR A 333 -18.02 -10.87 2.86
N ARG A 334 -16.97 -10.65 3.66
CA ARG A 334 -15.57 -11.00 3.35
C ARG A 334 -14.91 -11.72 4.51
N GLU A 335 -13.66 -12.14 4.32
CA GLU A 335 -12.92 -12.95 5.27
C GLU A 335 -12.81 -12.27 6.65
N SER A 336 -12.96 -13.05 7.73
CA SER A 336 -13.03 -12.53 9.10
C SER A 336 -11.73 -11.89 9.58
N PHE A 337 -10.58 -12.37 9.09
CA PHE A 337 -9.24 -11.93 9.48
C PHE A 337 -8.83 -10.56 8.91
N ARG A 338 -9.67 -9.96 8.05
CA ARG A 338 -9.35 -8.70 7.38
C ARG A 338 -9.19 -7.58 8.42
N PRO A 339 -8.03 -6.91 8.50
CA PRO A 339 -7.82 -5.87 9.49
C PRO A 339 -8.63 -4.61 9.15
N PHE A 340 -8.84 -3.79 10.17
CA PHE A 340 -9.28 -2.40 10.07
C PHE A 340 -8.21 -1.49 10.64
N ALA A 341 -8.23 -0.22 10.25
CA ALA A 341 -7.35 0.80 10.78
C ALA A 341 -8.19 1.82 11.58
N PRO A 342 -7.67 2.34 12.69
CA PRO A 342 -8.32 3.43 13.43
C PRO A 342 -8.11 4.77 12.73
N SER A 343 -8.95 5.74 13.07
CA SER A 343 -8.71 7.17 12.81
C SER A 343 -8.74 7.89 14.16
N VAL A 344 -7.79 8.79 14.38
CA VAL A 344 -7.63 9.56 15.61
C VAL A 344 -7.41 11.03 15.26
N LEU A 345 -7.68 11.94 16.20
CA LEU A 345 -7.28 13.33 16.05
C LEU A 345 -5.75 13.42 16.05
N ALA A 346 -5.20 14.35 15.26
CA ALA A 346 -3.76 14.52 15.16
C ALA A 346 -3.15 14.90 16.52
N GLU A 347 -3.82 15.74 17.30
CA GLU A 347 -3.40 16.10 18.66
C GLU A 347 -3.33 14.91 19.62
N ASP A 348 -4.18 13.90 19.45
CA ASP A 348 -4.26 12.74 20.36
C ASP A 348 -3.41 11.54 19.88
N CYS A 349 -2.72 11.65 18.74
CA CYS A 349 -1.96 10.54 18.15
C CYS A 349 -0.97 9.90 19.13
N HIS A 350 -0.24 10.75 19.87
CA HIS A 350 0.77 10.36 20.85
C HIS A 350 0.21 9.63 22.08
N GLU A 351 -1.10 9.72 22.34
CA GLU A 351 -1.74 8.98 23.43
C GLU A 351 -1.99 7.51 23.07
N TYR A 352 -2.19 7.21 21.78
CA TYR A 352 -2.63 5.90 21.30
C TYR A 352 -1.58 5.14 20.49
N PHE A 353 -0.59 5.83 19.93
CA PHE A 353 0.43 5.24 19.05
C PHE A 353 1.83 5.65 19.48
N ASP A 354 2.77 4.70 19.37
CA ASP A 354 4.20 4.96 19.47
C ASP A 354 4.67 5.67 18.17
N TYR A 355 4.31 6.95 18.05
CA TYR A 355 4.63 7.83 16.93
C TYR A 355 5.22 9.13 17.48
N ASP A 356 6.47 9.42 17.11
CA ASP A 356 7.21 10.63 17.51
C ASP A 356 6.86 11.86 16.65
#